data_AF-A0A969NJL7-F1
#
_entry.id   AF-A0A969NJL7-F1
#
_cell.length_a   1.000
_cell.length_b   1.000
_cell.length_c   1.000
_cell.angle_alpha   90.00
_cell.angle_beta   90.00
_cell.angle_gamma   90.00
#
_symmetry.space_group_name_H-M   'P 1'
#
loop_
_entity.id
_entity.type
_entity.pdbx_description
1 polymer ?
#
loop_
_entity_poly.entity_id
_entity_poly.type
_entity_poly.pdbx_seq_one_letter_code
_entity_poly.pdbx_strand_id
1 'polypeptide(L)'
;MSWEILTLKDNSKWENHLNQITDKQQDIYFHPAYYKIYKEYGDGEPLCFVYSDNGNLALYPFLKNKIAKDDFGLEKDFFDIQGAYGYNGVISSSYQSDFVNGFYQAFEDFCSHDGIIAEFTRFHPLLENYKFSSEHLTVIKDRKTVWLDLEADKDTRWKESYSGNNRNMIRKSFKK
;
A
#
# COMPACT_ATOMS: atom_id res chain seq x y z
N MET A 1 1.23 15.16 17.48
CA MET A 1 0.59 14.90 16.18
C MET A 1 1.07 15.87 15.13
N SER A 2 1.54 15.35 13.99
CA SER A 2 1.90 16.11 12.79
C SER A 2 1.73 15.22 11.56
N TRP A 3 1.37 15.80 10.42
CA TRP A 3 1.36 15.12 9.14
C TRP A 3 2.04 15.94 8.06
N GLU A 4 2.50 15.27 7.00
CA GLU A 4 3.07 15.89 5.80
C GLU A 4 2.72 15.09 4.55
N ILE A 5 2.77 15.76 3.40
CA ILE A 5 2.66 15.15 2.08
C ILE A 5 4.04 15.13 1.44
N LEU A 6 4.49 13.95 1.03
CA LEU A 6 5.72 13.78 0.26
C LEU A 6 5.40 13.55 -1.20
N THR A 7 6.26 14.07 -2.07
CA THR A 7 6.20 13.87 -3.52
C THR A 7 7.44 13.09 -3.98
N LEU A 8 7.53 12.78 -5.28
CA LEU A 8 8.78 12.21 -5.84
C LEU A 8 10.01 13.13 -5.71
N LYS A 9 9.82 14.44 -5.44
CA LYS A 9 10.95 15.35 -5.15
C LYS A 9 11.55 15.07 -3.77
N ASP A 10 10.77 14.48 -2.87
CA ASP A 10 11.12 14.16 -1.49
C ASP A 10 11.57 12.70 -1.35
N ASN A 11 12.06 12.09 -2.44
CA ASN A 11 12.38 10.66 -2.53
C ASN A 11 13.18 10.14 -1.32
N SER A 12 14.29 10.79 -0.97
CA SER A 12 15.11 10.38 0.16
C SER A 12 14.38 10.49 1.50
N LYS A 13 13.48 11.47 1.66
CA LYS A 13 12.70 11.63 2.89
C LYS A 13 11.63 10.54 3.00
N TRP A 14 10.97 10.21 1.90
CA TRP A 14 10.00 9.12 1.83
C TRP A 14 10.69 7.78 2.14
N GLU A 15 11.83 7.48 1.51
CA GLU A 15 12.62 6.28 1.82
C GLU A 15 13.03 6.22 3.29
N ASN A 16 13.48 7.34 3.87
CA ASN A 16 13.83 7.40 5.29
C ASN A 16 12.66 7.09 6.22
N HIS A 17 11.45 7.54 5.89
CA HIS A 17 10.24 7.20 6.66
C HIS A 17 9.86 5.72 6.47
N LEU A 18 9.97 5.19 5.25
CA LEU A 18 9.74 3.77 4.99
C LEU A 18 10.70 2.89 5.80
N ASN A 19 11.97 3.27 5.89
CA ASN A 19 12.99 2.55 6.66
C ASN A 19 12.78 2.61 8.19
N GLN A 20 11.92 3.51 8.69
CA GLN A 20 11.53 3.57 10.11
C GLN A 20 10.36 2.63 10.44
N ILE A 21 9.61 2.19 9.44
CA ILE A 21 8.59 1.15 9.61
C ILE A 21 9.30 -0.19 9.85
N THR A 22 8.70 -1.08 10.64
CA THR A 22 9.29 -2.40 10.90
C THR A 22 9.52 -3.17 9.61
N ASP A 23 10.64 -3.89 9.48
CA ASP A 23 10.98 -4.67 8.27
C ASP A 23 9.84 -5.58 7.79
N LYS A 24 9.05 -6.15 8.72
CA LYS A 24 7.89 -6.99 8.43
C LYS A 24 6.69 -6.26 7.79
N GLN A 25 6.74 -4.93 7.70
CA GLN A 25 5.72 -4.06 7.12
C GLN A 25 6.29 -3.22 5.96
N GLN A 26 7.55 -3.46 5.57
CA GLN A 26 8.15 -2.85 4.39
C GLN A 26 7.96 -3.74 3.17
N ASP A 27 7.62 -3.13 2.04
CA ASP A 27 7.55 -3.80 0.74
C ASP A 27 7.85 -2.78 -0.37
N ILE A 28 8.30 -3.25 -1.54
CA ILE A 28 8.57 -2.39 -2.70
C ILE A 28 7.33 -1.58 -3.11
N TYR A 29 6.12 -2.10 -2.86
CA TYR A 29 4.90 -1.39 -3.19
C TYR A 29 4.76 -0.02 -2.51
N PHE A 30 5.44 0.23 -1.38
CA PHE A 30 5.37 1.50 -0.64
C PHE A 30 6.53 2.44 -0.96
N HIS A 31 7.44 2.03 -1.86
CA HIS A 31 8.66 2.75 -2.19
C HIS A 31 8.39 3.84 -3.25
N PRO A 32 8.95 5.06 -3.13
CA PRO A 32 8.71 6.15 -4.10
C PRO A 32 9.12 5.77 -5.54
N ALA A 33 10.22 5.04 -5.69
CA ALA A 33 10.65 4.51 -7.00
C ALA A 33 9.60 3.61 -7.67
N TYR A 34 8.77 2.89 -6.90
CA TYR A 34 7.68 2.08 -7.45
C TYR A 34 6.58 2.95 -8.04
N TYR A 35 6.16 3.98 -7.30
CA TYR A 35 5.17 4.94 -7.78
C TYR A 35 5.65 5.78 -8.96
N LYS A 36 6.95 6.06 -9.04
CA LYS A 36 7.54 6.76 -10.18
C LYS A 36 7.24 6.05 -11.51
N ILE A 37 7.30 4.71 -11.51
CA ILE A 37 6.99 3.91 -12.71
C ILE A 37 5.57 4.22 -13.20
N TYR A 38 4.58 4.20 -12.30
CA TYR A 38 3.18 4.43 -12.66
C TYR A 38 2.88 5.87 -13.04
N LYS A 39 3.58 6.85 -12.46
CA LYS A 39 3.54 8.23 -12.95
C LYS A 39 3.97 8.33 -14.41
N GLU A 40 5.03 7.63 -14.80
CA GLU A 40 5.54 7.64 -16.18
C GLU A 40 4.54 7.01 -17.18
N TYR A 41 3.64 6.13 -16.72
CA TYR A 41 2.54 5.58 -17.51
C TYR A 41 1.26 6.44 -17.50
N GLY A 42 1.20 7.49 -16.67
CA GLY A 42 0.05 8.39 -16.59
C GLY A 42 -1.03 7.97 -15.60
N ASP A 43 -0.73 7.08 -14.65
CA ASP A 43 -1.71 6.54 -13.68
C ASP A 43 -2.02 7.49 -12.50
N GLY A 44 -1.34 8.64 -12.45
CA GLY A 44 -1.59 9.73 -11.51
C GLY A 44 -0.33 10.36 -10.91
N GLU A 45 -0.52 11.40 -10.10
CA GLU A 45 0.57 12.06 -9.39
C GLU A 45 0.86 11.32 -8.08
N PRO A 46 2.09 10.80 -7.87
CA PRO A 46 2.44 10.12 -6.63
C PRO A 46 2.57 11.05 -5.45
N LEU A 47 1.85 10.72 -4.39
CA LEU A 47 1.92 11.36 -3.10
C LEU A 47 2.06 10.29 -2.01
N CYS A 48 2.66 10.67 -0.89
CA CYS A 48 2.63 9.86 0.33
C CYS A 48 2.21 10.72 1.50
N PHE A 49 1.09 10.37 2.11
CA PHE A 49 0.67 10.95 3.38
C PHE A 49 1.45 10.29 4.51
N VAL A 50 2.18 11.09 5.27
CA VAL A 50 2.96 10.63 6.41
C VAL A 50 2.39 11.25 7.66
N TYR A 51 2.08 10.41 8.65
CA TYR A 51 1.53 10.83 9.93
C TYR A 51 2.43 10.37 11.06
N SER A 52 2.71 11.27 12.00
CA SER A 52 3.54 11.00 13.16
C SER A 52 2.87 11.46 14.45
N ASP A 53 2.83 10.58 15.43
CA ASP A 53 2.33 10.91 16.76
C ASP A 53 2.96 10.03 17.86
N ASN A 54 3.43 10.67 18.93
CA ASN A 54 4.05 9.98 20.08
C ASN A 54 5.15 8.96 19.70
N GLY A 55 5.96 9.28 18.68
CA GLY A 55 7.03 8.42 18.18
C GLY A 55 6.55 7.28 17.25
N ASN A 56 5.24 7.15 17.02
CA ASN A 56 4.68 6.25 16.03
C ASN A 56 4.57 6.93 14.67
N LEU A 57 4.62 6.11 13.62
CA LEU A 57 4.65 6.54 12.23
C LEU A 57 3.67 5.72 11.39
N ALA A 58 2.96 6.38 10.48
CA ALA A 58 2.15 5.75 9.43
C ALA A 58 2.48 6.40 8.08
N LEU A 59 2.66 5.57 7.05
CA LEU A 59 2.83 6.01 5.68
C LEU A 59 1.68 5.47 4.85
N TYR A 60 1.15 6.33 4.00
CA TYR A 60 0.15 5.94 3.03
C TYR A 60 0.43 6.55 1.66
N PRO A 61 1.07 5.78 0.77
CA PRO A 61 1.34 6.23 -0.58
C PRO A 61 0.17 5.95 -1.53
N PHE A 62 -0.10 6.89 -2.42
CA PHE A 62 -1.20 6.83 -3.39
C PHE A 62 -0.88 7.69 -4.64
N LEU A 63 -1.59 7.41 -5.71
CA LEU A 63 -1.65 8.18 -6.94
C LEU A 63 -2.91 9.05 -6.89
N LYS A 64 -2.74 10.36 -7.08
CA LYS A 64 -3.85 11.32 -7.15
C LYS A 64 -4.17 11.64 -8.61
N ASN A 65 -5.43 11.46 -9.01
CA ASN A 65 -5.89 11.78 -10.37
C ASN A 65 -6.99 12.83 -10.35
N LYS A 66 -6.97 13.69 -11.36
CA LYS A 66 -8.01 14.68 -11.57
C LYS A 66 -9.21 14.03 -12.25
N ILE A 67 -10.40 14.24 -11.69
CA ILE A 67 -11.65 13.79 -12.29
C ILE A 67 -12.00 14.74 -13.43
N ALA A 68 -12.34 14.19 -14.60
CA ALA A 68 -12.68 14.95 -15.80
C ALA A 68 -13.92 15.80 -15.56
N LYS A 69 -13.78 17.13 -15.66
CA LYS A 69 -14.88 18.07 -15.39
C LYS A 69 -16.04 17.93 -16.36
N ASP A 70 -15.70 17.80 -17.65
CA ASP A 70 -16.66 17.88 -18.74
C ASP A 70 -17.63 16.69 -18.73
N ASP A 71 -17.17 15.52 -18.28
CA ASP A 71 -17.98 14.31 -18.18
C ASP A 71 -19.07 14.41 -17.09
N PHE A 72 -18.88 15.31 -16.12
CA PHE A 72 -19.72 15.39 -14.92
C PHE A 72 -20.27 16.80 -14.62
N GLY A 73 -19.98 17.80 -15.44
CA GLY A 73 -20.43 19.18 -15.24
C GLY A 73 -19.91 19.83 -13.95
N LEU A 74 -18.67 19.53 -13.56
CA LEU A 74 -18.11 19.96 -12.27
C LEU A 74 -17.65 21.42 -12.28
N GLU A 75 -18.08 22.20 -11.29
CA GLU A 75 -17.72 23.62 -11.16
C GLU A 75 -16.29 23.84 -10.67
N LYS A 76 -15.72 22.87 -9.96
CA LYS A 76 -14.35 22.91 -9.42
C LYS A 76 -13.60 21.61 -9.67
N ASP A 77 -12.30 21.63 -9.46
CA ASP A 77 -11.47 20.43 -9.59
C ASP A 77 -11.77 19.48 -8.42
N PHE A 78 -11.95 18.20 -8.76
CA PHE A 78 -12.07 17.10 -7.82
C PHE A 78 -11.11 15.99 -8.22
N PHE A 79 -10.79 15.14 -7.26
CA PHE A 79 -9.79 14.11 -7.42
C PHE A 79 -10.25 12.78 -6.86
N ASP A 80 -9.76 11.70 -7.47
CA ASP A 80 -9.71 10.40 -6.85
C ASP A 80 -8.27 10.09 -6.42
N ILE A 81 -8.16 9.15 -5.49
CA ILE A 81 -6.88 8.55 -5.12
C ILE A 81 -6.94 7.04 -5.24
N GLN A 82 -5.85 6.45 -5.67
CA GLN A 82 -5.69 5.01 -5.69
C GLN A 82 -4.27 4.58 -5.40
N GLY A 83 -4.12 3.35 -4.92
CA GLY A 83 -2.80 2.72 -4.85
C GLY A 83 -2.19 2.44 -6.24
N ALA A 84 -0.86 2.37 -6.32
CA ALA A 84 -0.18 1.84 -7.50
C ALA A 84 -0.59 0.37 -7.75
N TYR A 85 -0.44 -0.13 -8.98
CA TYR A 85 -0.78 -1.53 -9.25
C TYR A 85 0.03 -2.47 -8.35
N GLY A 86 -0.64 -3.49 -7.79
CA GLY A 86 -0.08 -4.33 -6.71
C GLY A 86 -0.86 -4.14 -5.40
N TYR A 87 -0.13 -4.16 -4.29
CA TYR A 87 -0.69 -4.03 -2.95
C TYR A 87 -0.37 -2.66 -2.35
N ASN A 88 -1.25 -2.13 -1.51
CA ASN A 88 -1.24 -0.78 -0.97
C ASN A 88 -1.86 -0.80 0.44
N GLY A 89 -2.38 0.34 0.88
CA GLY A 89 -2.92 0.58 2.21
C GLY A 89 -1.92 1.32 3.08
N VAL A 90 -2.27 1.52 4.35
CA VAL A 90 -1.39 2.17 5.30
C VAL A 90 -0.39 1.15 5.82
N ILE A 91 0.88 1.53 5.93
CA ILE A 91 1.88 0.80 6.72
C ILE A 91 2.20 1.62 7.95
N SER A 92 2.36 0.96 9.10
CA SER A 92 2.52 1.67 10.36
C SER A 92 3.37 0.92 11.37
N SER A 93 4.01 1.67 12.25
CA SER A 93 4.66 1.17 13.46
C SER A 93 3.68 0.88 14.60
N SER A 94 2.41 1.30 14.51
CA SER A 94 1.42 1.15 15.57
C SER A 94 0.01 0.91 15.03
N TYR A 95 -0.72 0.02 15.68
CA TYR A 95 -2.13 -0.29 15.40
C TYR A 95 -3.02 0.05 16.61
N GLN A 96 -2.53 0.91 17.52
CA GLN A 96 -3.32 1.40 18.65
C GLN A 96 -4.46 2.28 18.15
N SER A 97 -5.68 2.07 18.65
CA SER A 97 -6.89 2.73 18.14
C SER A 97 -6.78 4.26 18.12
N ASP A 98 -6.24 4.89 19.17
CA ASP A 98 -6.08 6.35 19.21
C ASP A 98 -5.14 6.88 18.10
N PHE A 99 -4.08 6.11 17.78
CA PHE A 99 -3.15 6.45 16.71
C PHE A 99 -3.80 6.30 15.33
N VAL A 100 -4.54 5.21 15.12
CA VAL A 100 -5.29 4.93 13.88
C VAL A 100 -6.37 6.00 13.65
N ASN A 101 -7.15 6.32 14.68
CA ASN A 101 -8.16 7.37 14.62
C ASN A 101 -7.56 8.74 14.32
N GLY A 102 -6.43 9.07 14.96
CA GLY A 102 -5.71 10.31 14.69
C GLY A 102 -5.18 10.40 13.24
N PHE A 103 -4.68 9.28 12.70
CA PHE A 103 -4.30 9.19 11.29
C PHE A 103 -5.49 9.48 10.37
N TYR A 104 -6.61 8.79 10.57
CA TYR A 104 -7.76 8.91 9.67
C TYR A 104 -8.43 10.28 9.76
N GLN A 105 -8.53 10.86 10.96
CA GLN A 105 -9.01 12.23 11.12
C GLN A 105 -8.15 13.21 10.31
N ALA A 106 -6.82 13.13 10.45
CA ALA A 106 -5.90 13.99 9.72
C ALA A 106 -5.94 13.76 8.20
N PHE A 107 -6.11 12.50 7.78
CA PHE A 107 -6.19 12.12 6.37
C PHE A 107 -7.50 12.57 5.71
N GLU A 108 -8.63 12.45 6.41
CA GLU A 108 -9.94 12.95 5.96
C GLU A 108 -9.96 14.47 5.84
N ASP A 109 -9.35 15.18 6.80
CA ASP A 109 -9.20 16.64 6.75
C ASP A 109 -8.36 17.06 5.52
N PHE A 110 -7.25 16.36 5.27
CA PHE A 110 -6.43 16.55 4.08
C PHE A 110 -7.24 16.30 2.79
N CYS A 111 -7.94 15.16 2.70
CA CYS A 111 -8.72 14.81 1.52
C CYS A 111 -9.82 15.83 1.23
N SER A 112 -10.54 16.27 2.27
CA SER A 112 -11.60 17.26 2.18
C SER A 112 -11.07 18.62 1.69
N HIS A 113 -9.92 19.05 2.22
CA HIS A 113 -9.26 20.29 1.81
C HIS A 113 -8.79 20.24 0.35
N ASP A 114 -8.23 19.10 -0.07
CA ASP A 114 -7.56 18.93 -1.36
C ASP A 114 -8.52 18.45 -2.48
N GLY A 115 -9.81 18.36 -2.19
CA GLY A 115 -10.87 18.00 -3.14
C GLY A 115 -10.86 16.53 -3.54
N ILE A 116 -10.31 15.65 -2.70
CA ILE A 116 -10.31 14.20 -2.91
C ILE A 116 -11.66 13.64 -2.44
N ILE A 117 -12.40 13.01 -3.33
CA ILE A 117 -13.79 12.57 -3.08
C ILE A 117 -13.98 11.06 -3.19
N ALA A 118 -12.98 10.34 -3.69
CA ALA A 118 -13.04 8.90 -3.87
C ALA A 118 -11.67 8.28 -3.62
N GLU A 119 -11.68 7.11 -3.00
CA GLU A 119 -10.48 6.34 -2.71
C GLU A 119 -10.69 4.87 -3.11
N PHE A 120 -9.66 4.28 -3.70
CA PHE A 120 -9.59 2.84 -3.92
C PHE A 120 -8.23 2.27 -3.53
N THR A 121 -8.22 1.28 -2.63
CA THR A 121 -6.99 0.65 -2.13
C THR A 121 -7.07 -0.88 -2.17
N ARG A 122 -5.96 -1.52 -2.51
CA ARG A 122 -5.81 -2.99 -2.50
C ARG A 122 -4.88 -3.38 -1.38
N PHE A 123 -5.40 -3.79 -0.23
CA PHE A 123 -4.56 -4.12 0.92
C PHE A 123 -3.58 -5.27 0.67
N HIS A 124 -2.43 -5.21 1.34
CA HIS A 124 -1.39 -6.23 1.24
C HIS A 124 -1.74 -7.46 2.09
N PRO A 125 -2.04 -8.62 1.48
CA PRO A 125 -2.60 -9.77 2.19
C PRO A 125 -1.61 -10.40 3.18
N LEU A 126 -0.30 -10.36 2.90
CA LEU A 126 0.73 -10.89 3.80
C LEU A 126 1.09 -9.94 4.95
N LEU A 127 0.90 -8.63 4.76
CA LEU A 127 1.11 -7.64 5.83
C LEU A 127 -0.12 -7.51 6.72
N GLU A 128 -1.27 -8.01 6.23
CA GLU A 128 -2.59 -7.87 6.85
C GLU A 128 -2.94 -6.42 7.20
N ASN A 129 -2.40 -5.47 6.43
CA ASN A 129 -2.52 -4.04 6.73
C ASN A 129 -3.95 -3.49 6.58
N TYR A 130 -4.88 -4.27 6.02
CA TYR A 130 -6.31 -3.98 6.09
C TYR A 130 -6.82 -3.84 7.53
N LYS A 131 -6.16 -4.46 8.51
CA LYS A 131 -6.49 -4.33 9.95
C LYS A 131 -6.29 -2.92 10.47
N PHE A 132 -5.37 -2.15 9.86
CA PHE A 132 -5.19 -0.73 10.20
C PHE A 132 -6.41 0.08 9.79
N SER A 133 -7.05 -0.29 8.68
CA SER A 133 -8.07 0.49 8.01
C SER A 133 -9.50 -0.02 8.23
N SER A 134 -9.70 -1.14 8.91
CA SER A 134 -10.97 -1.88 8.89
C SER A 134 -12.16 -1.16 9.52
N GLU A 135 -11.91 -0.19 10.40
CA GLU A 135 -12.96 0.62 11.03
C GLU A 135 -13.27 1.91 10.26
N HIS A 136 -12.41 2.29 9.30
CA HIS A 136 -12.51 3.54 8.55
C HIS A 136 -12.82 3.32 7.06
N LEU A 137 -12.46 2.16 6.51
CA LEU A 137 -12.69 1.81 5.12
C LEU A 137 -13.55 0.56 5.01
N THR A 138 -14.36 0.49 3.94
CA THR A 138 -15.09 -0.74 3.61
C THR A 138 -14.13 -1.78 3.06
N VAL A 139 -13.78 -2.78 3.87
CA VAL A 139 -12.87 -3.87 3.47
C VAL A 139 -13.65 -5.03 2.86
N ILE A 140 -13.34 -5.37 1.62
CA ILE A 140 -13.93 -6.50 0.90
C ILE A 140 -12.86 -7.55 0.61
N LYS A 141 -13.19 -8.82 0.87
CA LYS A 141 -12.30 -9.95 0.55
C LYS A 141 -12.33 -10.24 -0.95
N ASP A 142 -11.23 -9.95 -1.66
CA ASP A 142 -11.17 -10.05 -3.14
C ASP A 142 -10.61 -11.38 -3.69
N ARG A 143 -9.83 -12.17 -2.96
CA ARG A 143 -9.40 -13.54 -3.35
C ARG A 143 -8.57 -14.17 -2.23
N LYS A 144 -8.07 -15.40 -2.45
CA LYS A 144 -6.99 -15.97 -1.64
C LYS A 144 -5.65 -15.77 -2.36
N THR A 145 -4.64 -15.34 -1.63
CA THR A 145 -3.25 -15.28 -2.12
C THR A 145 -2.53 -16.59 -1.78
N VAL A 146 -1.82 -17.15 -2.75
CA VAL A 146 -0.92 -18.28 -2.53
C VAL A 146 0.49 -17.71 -2.37
N TRP A 147 1.13 -18.07 -1.27
CA TRP A 147 2.51 -17.70 -0.98
C TRP A 147 3.24 -18.95 -0.48
N LEU A 148 4.56 -18.87 -0.42
CA LEU A 148 5.41 -19.98 -0.06
C LEU A 148 6.49 -19.48 0.89
N ASP A 149 6.56 -20.07 2.08
CA ASP A 149 7.54 -19.71 3.09
C ASP A 149 8.95 -20.05 2.61
N LEU A 150 9.80 -19.02 2.51
CA LEU A 150 11.19 -19.18 2.10
C LEU A 150 12.15 -19.32 3.29
N GLU A 151 11.69 -19.11 4.52
CA GLU A 151 12.47 -19.30 5.75
C GLU A 151 12.61 -20.79 6.09
N ALA A 152 11.60 -21.60 5.75
CA ALA A 152 11.66 -23.06 5.86
C ALA A 152 12.81 -23.64 5.03
N ASP A 153 13.48 -24.68 5.54
CA ASP A 153 14.55 -25.36 4.80
C ASP A 153 14.02 -25.96 3.48
N LYS A 154 14.94 -26.18 2.54
CA LYS A 154 14.59 -26.61 1.18
C LYS A 154 13.79 -27.91 1.15
N ASP A 155 14.09 -28.87 2.02
CA ASP A 155 13.43 -30.18 2.01
C ASP A 155 12.03 -30.10 2.59
N THR A 156 11.85 -29.37 3.69
CA THR A 156 10.54 -29.08 4.29
C THR A 156 9.65 -28.34 3.29
N ARG A 157 10.15 -27.24 2.72
CA ARG A 157 9.46 -26.44 1.70
C ARG A 157 9.05 -27.26 0.49
N TRP A 158 9.94 -28.12 0.00
CA TRP A 158 9.67 -29.02 -1.12
C TRP A 158 8.55 -30.03 -0.81
N LYS A 159 8.54 -30.59 0.40
CA LYS A 159 7.57 -31.62 0.83
C LYS A 159 6.20 -31.03 1.16
N GLU A 160 6.17 -29.87 1.80
CA GLU A 160 4.94 -29.30 2.38
C GLU A 160 4.25 -28.30 1.45
N SER A 161 5.01 -27.46 0.74
CA SER A 161 4.43 -26.38 -0.08
C SER A 161 4.03 -26.83 -1.49
N TYR A 162 4.53 -27.98 -1.96
CA TYR A 162 4.23 -28.51 -3.29
C TYR A 162 3.44 -29.82 -3.19
N SER A 163 2.47 -30.03 -4.09
CA SER A 163 1.81 -31.32 -4.20
C SER A 163 2.77 -32.39 -4.78
N GLY A 164 2.50 -33.67 -4.49
CA GLY A 164 3.29 -34.79 -5.04
C GLY A 164 3.37 -34.78 -6.58
N ASN A 165 2.27 -34.44 -7.24
CA ASN A 165 2.22 -34.30 -8.69
C ASN A 165 3.09 -33.15 -9.19
N ASN A 166 3.06 -31.98 -8.52
CA ASN A 166 3.89 -30.83 -8.90
C ASN A 166 5.38 -31.17 -8.75
N ARG A 167 5.78 -31.79 -7.63
CA ARG A 167 7.15 -32.29 -7.43
C ARG A 167 7.62 -33.23 -8.53
N ASN A 168 6.76 -34.13 -8.99
CA ASN A 168 7.09 -35.07 -10.07
C ASN A 168 7.27 -34.36 -11.42
N MET A 169 6.44 -33.37 -11.74
CA MET A 169 6.56 -32.58 -12.96
C MET A 169 7.86 -31.76 -12.98
N ILE A 170 8.21 -31.11 -11.86
CA ILE A 170 9.48 -30.39 -11.72
C ILE A 170 10.67 -31.34 -11.87
N ARG A 171 10.64 -32.55 -11.30
CA ARG A 171 11.73 -33.54 -11.51
C ARG A 171 11.87 -33.96 -12.98
N LYS A 172 10.75 -34.07 -13.71
CA LYS A 172 10.77 -34.41 -15.13
C LYS A 172 11.41 -33.29 -15.96
N SER A 173 11.23 -32.01 -15.62
CA SER A 173 11.82 -30.91 -16.39
C SER A 173 13.36 -30.87 -16.34
N PHE A 174 13.99 -31.49 -15.34
CA PHE A 174 15.45 -31.62 -15.25
C PHE A 174 16.03 -32.81 -16.03
N LYS A 175 15.18 -33.74 -16.48
CA LYS A 175 15.58 -34.89 -17.29
C LYS A 175 15.39 -34.54 -18.77
N LYS A 176 16.24 -33.66 -19.29
CA LYS A 176 16.45 -33.55 -20.74
C LYS A 176 17.28 -34.73 -21.22
#